data_AF-A0A421JQU2-F1
#
_entry.id   AF-A0A421JQU2-F1
#
_cell.length_a   1.000
_cell.length_b   1.000
_cell.length_c   1.000
_cell.angle_alpha   90.00
_cell.angle_beta   90.00
_cell.angle_gamma   90.00
#
_symmetry.space_group_name_H-M   'P 1'
#
loop_
_entity.id
_entity.type
_entity.pdbx_description
1 polymer ?
#
loop_
_entity_poly.entity_id
_entity_poly.type
_entity_poly.pdbx_seq_one_letter_code
_entity_poly.pdbx_strand_id
1 'polypeptide(L)'
;MITLDLIKKYADEGLFDDTYDKVRSTTLEIFCNENSASVQATMYNMSKSILNAVNQVIDQIEHSEELIREQLARNYAFLTEEGMTKVRSQRIVIVGLGGVGSWVATMLVRSGVSTIRIIDFDQVSLSSLNRHAVATLSDVGIAKVECLKQHLLKIAPWAKIDTRNQLWNLESAEDLIFGDDFQPTYVIDCIDNLDTKLDLLEFCHTRQIKVVSSGGAACKSDPTRINIADISKTEEDPLAKRIRVVLKKRGIISGIPTIFSAEKPDPRKAKLLPLSETEISKGKVDELSALQDFRVRILPVLGTMPGMFGLAIATFVLTTVAGYPTEPVEGKNRYKVYDDVLQSLAGQQSRIGQLDQRTQIALNDVNYIVEEVFRGKSPISNFSTRLTLSRWRKDEEISLQNVVVMTKEEQREHEKRVLIGGENIEDVYSKEVVEDIEQGLVKRIVNSFSWTEFAIAYGIHKSLIFIRLPITAAITPAVVRLLTRWGFNIGKAGAAATAGTTSGATGLNPKFGTRPTSGKKWWWFF
;
A
#
# COMPACT_ATOMS: atom_id res chain seq x y z
N MET A 1 32.23 -14.35 -26.30
CA MET A 1 31.84 -14.58 -27.71
C MET A 1 30.72 -13.66 -28.16
N ILE A 2 29.64 -13.47 -27.38
CA ILE A 2 28.48 -12.60 -27.71
C ILE A 2 28.86 -11.14 -28.05
N THR A 3 29.93 -10.62 -27.45
CA THR A 3 30.41 -9.24 -27.65
C THR A 3 30.98 -8.98 -29.04
N LEU A 4 31.59 -9.98 -29.69
CA LEU A 4 32.21 -9.82 -31.01
C LEU A 4 31.16 -9.80 -32.13
N ASP A 5 30.06 -10.54 -31.98
CA ASP A 5 29.00 -10.61 -32.98
C ASP A 5 28.16 -9.33 -33.07
N LEU A 6 27.94 -8.64 -31.94
CA LEU A 6 27.29 -7.32 -31.95
C LEU A 6 28.16 -6.26 -32.64
N ILE A 7 29.47 -6.27 -32.37
CA ILE A 7 30.38 -5.30 -32.97
C ILE A 7 30.57 -5.60 -34.47
N LYS A 8 30.56 -6.89 -34.86
CA LYS A 8 30.57 -7.30 -36.27
C LYS A 8 29.36 -6.78 -37.03
N LYS A 9 28.17 -6.87 -36.43
CA LYS A 9 26.94 -6.33 -37.02
C LYS A 9 27.04 -4.84 -37.32
N TYR A 10 27.59 -4.03 -36.40
CA TYR A 10 27.76 -2.59 -36.60
C TYR A 10 28.90 -2.22 -37.56
N ALA A 11 29.93 -3.06 -37.67
CA ALA A 11 30.98 -2.91 -38.69
C ALA A 11 30.45 -3.22 -40.10
N ASP A 12 29.64 -4.27 -40.26
CA ASP A 12 29.00 -4.65 -41.52
C ASP A 12 27.97 -3.60 -42.00
N GLU A 13 27.42 -2.78 -41.08
CA GLU A 13 26.56 -1.61 -41.37
C GLU A 13 27.35 -0.35 -41.77
N GLY A 14 28.69 -0.44 -41.90
CA GLY A 14 29.55 0.63 -42.44
C GLY A 14 29.92 1.73 -41.45
N LEU A 15 29.68 1.55 -40.14
CA LEU A 15 29.98 2.56 -39.11
C LEU A 15 31.46 2.62 -38.69
N PHE A 16 32.28 1.64 -39.07
CA PHE A 16 33.70 1.60 -38.75
C PHE A 16 34.51 1.37 -40.03
N ASP A 17 35.52 2.22 -40.26
CA ASP A 17 36.53 2.01 -41.30
C ASP A 17 37.38 0.75 -41.00
N ASP A 18 38.29 0.35 -41.90
CA ASP A 18 39.23 -0.83 -41.88
C ASP A 18 39.96 -1.13 -40.54
N THR A 19 39.78 -0.26 -39.54
CA THR A 19 40.22 -0.37 -38.15
C THR A 19 39.56 -1.53 -37.40
N TYR A 20 38.28 -1.85 -37.66
CA TYR A 20 37.60 -2.96 -36.97
C TYR A 20 38.23 -4.32 -37.29
N ASP A 21 38.47 -4.59 -38.58
CA ASP A 21 39.05 -5.86 -39.03
C ASP A 21 40.50 -6.03 -38.54
N LYS A 22 41.28 -4.94 -38.48
CA LYS A 22 42.62 -4.93 -37.88
C LYS A 22 42.61 -5.21 -36.38
N VAL A 23 41.73 -4.57 -35.62
CA VAL A 23 41.61 -4.83 -34.17
C VAL A 23 41.15 -6.26 -33.93
N ARG A 24 40.20 -6.76 -34.71
CA ARG A 24 39.69 -8.12 -34.61
C ARG A 24 40.75 -9.18 -34.93
N SER A 25 41.53 -9.00 -36.00
CA SER A 25 42.58 -9.96 -36.37
C SER A 25 43.66 -10.04 -35.29
N THR A 26 44.14 -8.89 -34.80
CA THR A 26 45.15 -8.83 -33.73
C THR A 26 44.62 -9.40 -32.41
N THR A 27 43.34 -9.14 -32.07
CA THR A 27 42.71 -9.64 -30.84
C THR A 27 42.53 -11.17 -30.87
N LEU A 28 42.14 -11.74 -32.02
CA LEU A 28 42.00 -13.19 -32.21
C LEU A 28 43.36 -13.91 -32.22
N GLU A 29 44.38 -13.32 -32.84
CA GLU A 29 45.74 -13.86 -32.82
C GLU A 29 46.33 -13.94 -31.40
N ILE A 30 46.10 -12.92 -30.57
CA ILE A 30 46.52 -12.92 -29.16
C ILE A 30 45.76 -14.00 -28.35
N PHE A 31 44.45 -14.16 -28.60
CA PHE A 31 43.61 -15.16 -27.92
C PHE A 31 44.03 -16.61 -28.24
N CYS A 32 44.45 -16.87 -29.47
CA CYS A 32 44.88 -18.20 -29.91
C CYS A 32 46.29 -18.57 -29.40
N ASN A 33 47.13 -17.58 -29.09
CA ASN A 33 48.54 -17.81 -28.74
C ASN A 33 48.86 -17.72 -27.24
N GLU A 34 48.06 -17.05 -26.41
CA GLU A 34 48.37 -16.90 -24.97
C GLU A 34 47.25 -17.38 -24.03
N ASN A 35 47.54 -18.43 -23.25
CA ASN A 35 46.64 -19.02 -22.25
C ASN A 35 46.87 -18.46 -20.82
N SER A 36 47.22 -17.18 -20.71
CA SER A 36 47.49 -16.52 -19.43
C SER A 36 46.24 -15.80 -18.89
N ALA A 37 45.92 -16.03 -17.62
CA ALA A 37 44.80 -15.37 -16.93
C ALA A 37 44.92 -13.82 -16.94
N SER A 38 46.16 -13.29 -16.96
CA SER A 38 46.40 -11.84 -17.03
C SER A 38 46.00 -11.24 -18.37
N VAL A 39 46.19 -11.99 -19.46
CA VAL A 39 45.84 -11.58 -20.83
C VAL A 39 44.33 -11.58 -20.99
N GLN A 40 43.66 -12.64 -20.51
CA GLN A 40 42.20 -12.72 -20.51
C GLN A 40 41.55 -11.59 -19.71
N ALA A 41 42.09 -11.24 -18.53
CA ALA A 41 41.60 -10.13 -17.72
C ALA A 41 41.80 -8.77 -18.43
N THR A 42 42.95 -8.57 -19.06
CA THR A 42 43.26 -7.34 -19.83
C THR A 42 42.30 -7.19 -21.01
N MET A 43 42.04 -8.27 -21.74
CA MET A 43 41.12 -8.28 -22.87
C MET A 43 39.66 -8.07 -22.45
N TYR A 44 39.24 -8.63 -21.32
CA TYR A 44 37.92 -8.35 -20.74
C TYR A 44 37.76 -6.86 -20.41
N ASN A 45 38.75 -6.25 -19.78
CA ASN A 45 38.75 -4.82 -19.46
C ASN A 45 38.77 -3.93 -20.70
N MET A 46 39.51 -4.34 -21.74
CA MET A 46 39.56 -3.64 -23.03
C MET A 46 38.22 -3.74 -23.76
N SER A 47 37.61 -4.93 -23.81
CA SER A 47 36.28 -5.14 -24.38
C SER A 47 35.22 -4.31 -23.65
N LYS A 48 35.29 -4.23 -22.31
CA LYS A 48 34.40 -3.39 -21.51
C LYS A 48 34.59 -1.89 -21.81
N SER A 49 35.84 -1.45 -22.00
CA SER A 49 36.15 -0.06 -22.35
C SER A 49 35.66 0.32 -23.75
N ILE A 50 35.83 -0.57 -24.73
CA ILE A 50 35.29 -0.38 -26.09
C ILE A 50 33.77 -0.34 -26.05
N LEU A 51 33.12 -1.25 -25.30
CA LEU A 51 31.66 -1.24 -25.16
C LEU A 51 31.15 0.07 -24.56
N ASN A 52 31.84 0.60 -23.54
CA ASN A 52 31.51 1.89 -22.93
C ASN A 52 31.68 3.06 -23.92
N ALA A 53 32.76 3.07 -24.71
CA ALA A 53 33.00 4.09 -25.72
C ALA A 53 31.96 4.04 -26.84
N VAL A 54 31.60 2.84 -27.33
CA VAL A 54 30.54 2.65 -28.33
C VAL A 54 29.19 3.10 -27.77
N ASN A 55 28.86 2.77 -26.52
CA ASN A 55 27.62 3.23 -25.88
C ASN A 55 27.58 4.76 -25.74
N GLN A 56 28.70 5.41 -25.42
CA GLN A 56 28.77 6.88 -25.40
C GLN A 56 28.54 7.51 -26.78
N VAL A 57 29.04 6.88 -27.85
CA VAL A 57 28.80 7.33 -29.22
C VAL A 57 27.35 7.11 -29.63
N ILE A 58 26.74 5.98 -29.27
CA ILE A 58 25.32 5.68 -29.53
C ILE A 58 24.41 6.65 -28.78
N ASP A 59 24.71 6.99 -27.53
CA ASP A 59 23.97 7.98 -26.74
C ASP A 59 24.00 9.39 -27.34
N GLN A 60 24.94 9.67 -28.25
CA GLN A 60 25.05 10.92 -29.00
C GLN A 60 24.32 10.91 -30.35
N ILE A 61 23.80 9.75 -30.79
CA ILE A 61 23.03 9.66 -32.03
C ILE A 61 21.64 10.25 -31.77
N GLU A 62 21.44 11.49 -32.21
CA GLU A 62 20.14 12.15 -32.15
C GLU A 62 19.17 11.41 -33.08
N HIS A 63 18.20 10.72 -32.49
CA HIS A 63 17.21 9.96 -33.26
C HIS A 63 16.18 10.91 -33.87
N SER A 64 15.83 10.69 -35.14
CA SER A 64 14.82 11.50 -35.83
C SER A 64 13.46 11.41 -35.13
N GLU A 65 12.98 12.56 -34.61
CA GLU A 65 11.66 12.65 -33.99
C GLU A 65 10.53 12.28 -34.96
N GLU A 66 10.72 12.43 -36.28
CA GLU A 66 9.75 11.97 -37.28
C GLU A 66 9.55 10.45 -37.24
N LEU A 67 10.64 9.68 -37.17
CA LEU A 67 10.57 8.21 -37.07
C LEU A 67 9.98 7.76 -35.74
N ILE A 68 10.35 8.43 -34.64
CA ILE A 68 9.79 8.13 -33.31
C ILE A 68 8.28 8.40 -33.31
N ARG A 69 7.87 9.51 -33.92
CA ARG A 69 6.47 9.90 -34.05
C ARG A 69 5.69 8.90 -34.90
N GLU A 70 6.25 8.40 -35.99
CA GLU A 70 5.64 7.34 -36.80
C GLU A 70 5.49 6.04 -36.00
N GLN A 71 6.53 5.62 -35.27
CA GLN A 71 6.47 4.47 -34.37
C GLN A 71 5.35 4.60 -33.33
N LEU A 72 5.13 5.83 -32.82
CA LEU A 72 4.16 6.14 -31.78
C LEU A 72 2.83 6.69 -32.32
N ALA A 73 2.57 6.64 -33.63
CA ALA A 73 1.45 7.34 -34.25
C ALA A 73 0.08 7.02 -33.61
N ARG A 74 -0.13 5.75 -33.21
CA ARG A 74 -1.36 5.32 -32.53
C ARG A 74 -1.49 5.90 -31.12
N ASN A 75 -0.38 6.07 -30.42
CA ASN A 75 -0.35 6.69 -29.10
C ASN A 75 -0.66 8.18 -29.20
N TYR A 76 -0.09 8.88 -30.20
CA TYR A 76 -0.44 10.28 -30.50
C TYR A 76 -1.92 10.44 -30.87
N ALA A 77 -2.46 9.54 -31.70
CA ALA A 77 -3.88 9.55 -32.04
C ALA A 77 -4.79 9.34 -30.82
N PHE A 78 -4.36 8.53 -29.84
CA PHE A 78 -5.15 8.22 -28.64
C PHE A 78 -5.01 9.27 -27.53
N LEU A 79 -3.78 9.69 -27.21
CA LEU A 79 -3.46 10.59 -26.09
C LEU A 79 -3.35 12.07 -26.49
N THR A 80 -3.43 12.38 -27.78
CA THR A 80 -3.15 13.71 -28.37
C THR A 80 -1.69 14.16 -28.27
N GLU A 81 -1.34 15.22 -28.98
CA GLU A 81 -0.02 15.86 -28.89
C GLU A 81 0.35 16.28 -27.47
N GLU A 82 -0.60 16.88 -26.76
CA GLU A 82 -0.37 17.39 -25.41
C GLU A 82 -0.11 16.23 -24.43
N GLY A 83 -0.94 15.19 -24.51
CA GLY A 83 -0.78 14.00 -23.67
C GLY A 83 0.54 13.28 -23.94
N MET A 84 0.92 13.13 -25.22
CA MET A 84 2.19 12.52 -25.59
C MET A 84 3.39 13.37 -25.17
N THR A 85 3.30 14.69 -25.23
CA THR A 85 4.36 15.59 -24.72
C THR A 85 4.58 15.34 -23.22
N LYS A 86 3.50 15.24 -22.43
CA LYS A 86 3.58 14.91 -21.00
C LYS A 86 4.15 13.50 -20.75
N VAL A 87 3.78 12.52 -21.56
CA VAL A 87 4.31 11.13 -21.47
C VAL A 87 5.81 11.11 -21.76
N ARG A 88 6.25 11.75 -22.86
CA ARG A 88 7.66 11.78 -23.27
C ARG A 88 8.54 12.49 -22.24
N SER A 89 8.02 13.50 -21.55
CA SER A 89 8.75 14.24 -20.52
C SER A 89 8.85 13.52 -19.16
N GLN A 90 8.20 12.36 -18.98
CA GLN A 90 8.27 11.64 -17.71
C GLN A 90 9.66 11.04 -17.46
N ARG A 91 10.05 11.03 -16.19
CA ARG A 91 11.24 10.35 -15.66
C ARG A 91 10.80 9.36 -14.61
N ILE A 92 10.67 8.09 -15.00
CA ILE A 92 10.00 7.08 -14.17
C ILE A 92 11.03 6.16 -13.53
N VAL A 93 10.92 5.95 -12.22
CA VAL A 93 11.70 4.93 -11.51
C VAL A 93 10.84 3.68 -11.34
N ILE A 94 11.40 2.52 -11.69
CA ILE A 94 10.76 1.22 -11.52
C ILE A 94 11.60 0.41 -10.56
N VAL A 95 11.02 0.04 -9.41
CA VAL A 95 11.69 -0.75 -8.37
C VAL A 95 11.16 -2.18 -8.40
N GLY A 96 12.04 -3.13 -8.69
CA GLY A 96 11.71 -4.52 -8.97
C GLY A 96 11.43 -4.76 -10.46
N LEU A 97 12.16 -5.72 -11.04
CA LEU A 97 12.13 -6.09 -12.45
C LEU A 97 11.76 -7.57 -12.65
N GLY A 98 10.86 -8.08 -11.81
CA GLY A 98 10.30 -9.42 -11.94
C GLY A 98 9.23 -9.52 -13.04
N GLY A 99 8.25 -10.39 -12.81
CA GLY A 99 7.15 -10.62 -13.75
C GLY A 99 6.18 -9.44 -13.91
N VAL A 100 6.17 -8.47 -13.00
CA VAL A 100 5.35 -7.25 -13.13
C VAL A 100 6.18 -6.12 -13.74
N GLY A 101 7.29 -5.76 -13.08
CA GLY A 101 8.11 -4.62 -13.47
C GLY A 101 8.70 -4.72 -14.88
N SER A 102 9.07 -5.90 -15.35
CA SER A 102 9.57 -6.07 -16.72
C SER A 102 8.52 -5.69 -17.79
N TRP A 103 7.25 -6.01 -17.55
CA TRP A 103 6.14 -5.63 -18.43
C TRP A 103 5.80 -4.15 -18.32
N VAL A 104 5.87 -3.57 -17.12
CA VAL A 104 5.73 -2.12 -16.90
C VAL A 104 6.76 -1.37 -17.74
N ALA A 105 8.04 -1.68 -17.54
CA ALA A 105 9.15 -1.01 -18.19
C ALA A 105 9.06 -1.12 -19.72
N THR A 106 8.77 -2.34 -20.20
CA THR A 106 8.58 -2.61 -21.63
C THR A 106 7.46 -1.78 -22.22
N MET A 107 6.29 -1.76 -21.60
CA MET A 107 5.13 -1.08 -22.17
C MET A 107 5.23 0.45 -22.05
N LEU A 108 5.86 0.98 -21.00
CA LEU A 108 6.10 2.42 -20.86
C LEU A 108 7.04 2.93 -21.96
N VAL A 109 8.17 2.26 -22.19
CA VAL A 109 9.11 2.63 -23.26
C VAL A 109 8.44 2.52 -24.63
N ARG A 110 7.75 1.40 -24.91
CA ARG A 110 7.00 1.23 -26.17
C ARG A 110 5.87 2.24 -26.37
N SER A 111 5.45 2.92 -25.31
CA SER A 111 4.39 3.93 -25.35
C SER A 111 4.90 5.37 -25.41
N GLY A 112 6.22 5.59 -25.46
CA GLY A 112 6.79 6.93 -25.60
C GLY A 112 7.52 7.46 -24.36
N VAL A 113 7.51 6.78 -23.22
CA VAL A 113 8.30 7.24 -22.05
C VAL A 113 9.77 7.20 -22.41
N SER A 114 10.42 8.36 -22.37
CA SER A 114 11.77 8.55 -22.91
C SER A 114 12.87 8.36 -21.87
N THR A 115 12.56 8.40 -20.57
CA THR A 115 13.55 8.23 -19.51
C THR A 115 13.00 7.35 -18.41
N ILE A 116 13.67 6.22 -18.19
CA ILE A 116 13.38 5.32 -17.08
C ILE A 116 14.65 4.99 -16.30
N ARG A 117 14.50 4.87 -14.99
CA ARG A 117 15.49 4.25 -14.10
C ARG A 117 14.92 2.94 -13.58
N ILE A 118 15.72 1.89 -13.63
CA ILE A 118 15.31 0.54 -13.22
C ILE A 118 16.22 0.06 -12.11
N ILE A 119 15.63 -0.35 -10.98
CA ILE A 119 16.34 -0.81 -9.80
C ILE A 119 15.94 -2.25 -9.51
N ASP A 120 16.86 -3.18 -9.70
CA ASP A 120 16.69 -4.60 -9.36
C ASP A 120 18.09 -5.24 -9.27
N PHE A 121 18.29 -6.15 -8.30
CA PHE A 121 19.58 -6.80 -8.05
C PHE A 121 19.68 -8.21 -8.61
N ASP A 122 18.56 -8.78 -9.06
CA ASP A 122 18.51 -10.17 -9.49
C ASP A 122 19.09 -10.36 -10.89
N GLN A 123 19.47 -11.60 -11.14
CA GLN A 123 19.78 -12.10 -12.47
C GLN A 123 18.60 -12.87 -13.06
N VAL A 124 18.56 -12.97 -14.39
CA VAL A 124 17.60 -13.80 -15.11
C VAL A 124 17.87 -15.26 -14.76
N SER A 125 16.88 -15.93 -14.17
CA SER A 125 16.89 -17.37 -13.92
C SER A 125 16.08 -18.12 -14.97
N LEU A 126 16.25 -19.45 -15.07
CA LEU A 126 15.36 -20.29 -15.88
C LEU A 126 13.89 -20.14 -15.47
N SER A 127 13.63 -20.02 -14.17
CA SER A 127 12.28 -19.79 -13.64
C SER A 127 11.73 -18.40 -13.96
N SER A 128 12.55 -17.44 -14.38
CA SER A 128 12.11 -16.11 -14.80
C SER A 128 11.45 -16.13 -16.19
N LEU A 129 11.83 -17.08 -17.05
CA LEU A 129 11.39 -17.16 -18.45
C LEU A 129 9.88 -17.39 -18.61
N ASN A 130 9.20 -17.87 -17.57
CA ASN A 130 7.75 -18.07 -17.63
C ASN A 130 6.94 -16.76 -17.53
N ARG A 131 7.56 -15.64 -17.09
CA ARG A 131 6.84 -14.40 -16.75
C ARG A 131 7.58 -13.10 -17.03
N HIS A 132 8.90 -13.10 -17.19
CA HIS A 132 9.65 -11.89 -17.53
C HIS A 132 9.37 -11.48 -18.98
N ALA A 133 9.15 -10.19 -19.23
CA ALA A 133 8.58 -9.72 -20.50
C ALA A 133 9.42 -10.02 -21.75
N VAL A 134 10.75 -9.95 -21.64
CA VAL A 134 11.67 -10.03 -22.80
C VAL A 134 12.76 -11.09 -22.65
N ALA A 135 12.88 -11.74 -21.49
CA ALA A 135 14.03 -12.61 -21.23
C ALA A 135 13.92 -13.90 -22.04
N THR A 136 15.06 -14.33 -22.57
CA THR A 136 15.20 -15.54 -23.38
C THR A 136 16.21 -16.50 -22.74
N LEU A 137 16.35 -17.72 -23.28
CA LEU A 137 17.31 -18.70 -22.77
C LEU A 137 18.76 -18.19 -22.77
N SER A 138 19.14 -17.35 -23.75
CA SER A 138 20.48 -16.77 -23.80
C SER A 138 20.74 -15.71 -22.74
N ASP A 139 19.69 -15.20 -22.10
CA ASP A 139 19.80 -14.14 -21.09
C ASP A 139 20.00 -14.70 -19.67
N VAL A 140 19.90 -16.01 -19.49
CA VAL A 140 20.05 -16.65 -18.17
C VAL A 140 21.44 -16.36 -17.58
N GLY A 141 21.46 -15.85 -16.35
CA GLY A 141 22.67 -15.40 -15.63
C GLY A 141 23.03 -13.93 -15.86
N ILE A 142 22.38 -13.23 -16.78
CA ILE A 142 22.55 -11.78 -16.96
C ILE A 142 21.70 -11.03 -15.94
N ALA A 143 22.18 -9.90 -15.42
CA ALA A 143 21.39 -9.02 -14.55
C ALA A 143 20.08 -8.62 -15.25
N LYS A 144 18.95 -8.72 -14.55
CA LYS A 144 17.63 -8.45 -15.17
C LYS A 144 17.55 -7.05 -15.77
N VAL A 145 18.08 -6.05 -15.04
CA VAL A 145 18.13 -4.65 -15.50
C VAL A 145 18.85 -4.49 -16.83
N GLU A 146 19.97 -5.19 -17.01
CA GLU A 146 20.79 -5.11 -18.21
C GLU A 146 20.15 -5.90 -19.37
N CYS A 147 19.62 -7.09 -19.08
CA CYS A 147 18.85 -7.88 -20.06
C CYS A 147 17.72 -7.02 -20.65
N LEU A 148 16.89 -6.39 -19.80
CA LEU A 148 15.79 -5.57 -20.28
C LEU A 148 16.28 -4.37 -21.10
N LYS A 149 17.31 -3.65 -20.63
CA LYS A 149 17.91 -2.53 -21.36
C LYS A 149 18.33 -2.93 -22.77
N GLN A 150 19.07 -4.03 -22.91
CA GLN A 150 19.55 -4.52 -24.20
C GLN A 150 18.42 -4.89 -25.16
N HIS A 151 17.33 -5.47 -24.66
CA HIS A 151 16.17 -5.80 -25.49
C HIS A 151 15.34 -4.57 -25.86
N LEU A 152 15.17 -3.60 -24.94
CA LEU A 152 14.38 -2.40 -25.20
C LEU A 152 15.09 -1.42 -26.14
N LEU A 153 16.41 -1.29 -26.08
CA LEU A 153 17.15 -0.42 -27.01
C LEU A 153 17.08 -0.92 -28.47
N LYS A 154 16.81 -2.21 -28.70
CA LYS A 154 16.50 -2.74 -30.05
C LYS A 154 15.13 -2.28 -30.56
N ILE A 155 14.21 -1.91 -29.66
CA ILE A 155 12.84 -1.51 -29.98
C ILE A 155 12.72 0.02 -30.03
N ALA A 156 13.36 0.70 -29.08
CA ALA A 156 13.30 2.14 -28.87
C ALA A 156 14.71 2.63 -28.53
N PRO A 157 15.59 2.78 -29.53
CA PRO A 157 16.99 3.19 -29.30
C PRO A 157 17.08 4.61 -28.70
N TRP A 158 16.04 5.43 -28.90
CA TRP A 158 15.88 6.76 -28.34
C TRP A 158 15.59 6.81 -26.83
N ALA A 159 15.29 5.68 -26.19
CA ALA A 159 14.95 5.64 -24.78
C ALA A 159 16.21 5.68 -23.89
N LYS A 160 16.23 6.60 -22.93
CA LYS A 160 17.28 6.69 -21.90
C LYS A 160 16.95 5.74 -20.75
N ILE A 161 17.68 4.62 -20.69
CA ILE A 161 17.47 3.57 -19.69
C ILE A 161 18.68 3.53 -18.74
N ASP A 162 18.46 4.04 -17.53
CA ASP A 162 19.41 3.97 -16.42
C ASP A 162 19.15 2.71 -15.59
N THR A 163 20.18 1.90 -15.38
CA THR A 163 20.08 0.59 -14.73
C THR A 163 20.87 0.58 -13.44
N ARG A 164 20.21 0.30 -12.32
CA ARG A 164 20.79 0.14 -11.00
C ARG A 164 20.70 -1.32 -10.59
N ASN A 165 21.80 -2.06 -10.78
CA ASN A 165 21.89 -3.45 -10.36
C ASN A 165 22.14 -3.57 -8.84
N GLN A 166 21.17 -3.12 -8.04
CA GLN A 166 21.28 -3.02 -6.58
C GLN A 166 19.92 -3.29 -5.91
N LEU A 167 19.97 -3.81 -4.69
CA LEU A 167 18.78 -3.98 -3.86
C LEU A 167 18.36 -2.62 -3.33
N TRP A 168 17.09 -2.27 -3.50
CA TRP A 168 16.55 -1.06 -2.88
C TRP A 168 16.44 -1.27 -1.37
N ASN A 169 16.96 -0.33 -0.58
CA ASN A 169 16.75 -0.25 0.86
C ASN A 169 16.73 1.23 1.31
N LEU A 170 16.35 1.49 2.56
CA LEU A 170 16.24 2.87 3.07
C LEU A 170 17.57 3.63 3.08
N GLU A 171 18.69 2.93 3.30
CA GLU A 171 20.02 3.55 3.39
C GLU A 171 20.48 4.08 2.02
N SER A 172 20.20 3.33 0.95
CA SER A 172 20.53 3.68 -0.43
C SER A 172 19.41 4.41 -1.17
N ALA A 173 18.25 4.64 -0.53
CA ALA A 173 17.06 5.16 -1.19
C ALA A 173 17.28 6.52 -1.88
N GLU A 174 17.99 7.44 -1.22
CA GLU A 174 18.28 8.77 -1.79
C GLU A 174 19.12 8.65 -3.08
N ASP A 175 20.20 7.87 -3.04
CA ASP A 175 21.07 7.67 -4.20
C ASP A 175 20.34 6.91 -5.33
N LEU A 176 19.63 5.84 -5.00
CA LEU A 176 18.94 5.03 -6.01
C LEU A 176 17.79 5.81 -6.69
N ILE A 177 17.04 6.62 -5.94
CA ILE A 177 15.90 7.38 -6.47
C ILE A 177 16.36 8.70 -7.13
N PHE A 178 17.27 9.44 -6.49
CA PHE A 178 17.64 10.81 -6.89
C PHE A 178 19.09 11.00 -7.36
N GLY A 179 19.96 10.02 -7.14
CA GLY A 179 21.37 10.08 -7.51
C GLY A 179 21.59 10.35 -9.00
N ASP A 180 22.74 10.92 -9.34
CA ASP A 180 23.10 11.37 -10.70
C ASP A 180 22.08 12.38 -11.28
N ASP A 181 21.62 13.29 -10.43
CA ASP A 181 20.64 14.35 -10.73
C ASP A 181 19.33 13.82 -11.35
N PHE A 182 18.94 12.59 -11.00
CA PHE A 182 17.71 12.02 -11.48
C PHE A 182 16.54 12.61 -10.71
N GLN A 183 15.75 13.44 -11.38
CA GLN A 183 14.52 13.99 -10.82
C GLN A 183 13.33 13.12 -11.25
N PRO A 184 12.84 12.19 -10.41
CA PRO A 184 11.74 11.30 -10.77
C PRO A 184 10.41 12.06 -10.76
N THR A 185 9.60 11.85 -11.79
CA THR A 185 8.21 12.33 -11.83
C THR A 185 7.22 11.29 -11.29
N TYR A 186 7.63 10.02 -11.31
CA TYR A 186 6.82 8.88 -10.89
C TYR A 186 7.70 7.73 -10.40
N VAL A 187 7.25 7.03 -9.37
CA VAL A 187 7.85 5.78 -8.88
C VAL A 187 6.85 4.64 -9.03
N ILE A 188 7.31 3.50 -9.52
CA ILE A 188 6.50 2.30 -9.71
C ILE A 188 7.08 1.19 -8.85
N ASP A 189 6.30 0.77 -7.86
CA ASP A 189 6.65 -0.30 -6.96
C ASP A 189 6.19 -1.67 -7.51
N CYS A 190 7.16 -2.49 -7.91
CA CYS A 190 6.98 -3.86 -8.39
C CYS A 190 7.71 -4.89 -7.51
N ILE A 191 8.04 -4.54 -6.27
CA ILE A 191 8.80 -5.39 -5.33
C ILE A 191 7.92 -6.57 -4.84
N ASP A 192 8.52 -7.70 -4.51
CA ASP A 192 7.83 -8.86 -3.94
C ASP A 192 8.05 -9.02 -2.41
N ASN A 193 9.19 -8.55 -1.90
CA ASN A 193 9.46 -8.45 -0.47
C ASN A 193 8.54 -7.41 0.21
N LEU A 194 7.98 -7.78 1.37
CA LEU A 194 7.02 -6.96 2.08
C LEU A 194 7.65 -5.73 2.73
N ASP A 195 8.76 -5.91 3.43
CA ASP A 195 9.37 -4.87 4.26
C ASP A 195 10.03 -3.80 3.38
N THR A 196 10.76 -4.23 2.35
CA THR A 196 11.31 -3.33 1.33
C THR A 196 10.20 -2.53 0.63
N LYS A 197 9.07 -3.17 0.33
CA LYS A 197 7.91 -2.50 -0.28
C LYS A 197 7.34 -1.44 0.67
N LEU A 198 7.12 -1.78 1.94
CA LEU A 198 6.57 -0.85 2.93
C LEU A 198 7.44 0.40 3.05
N ASP A 199 8.74 0.20 3.13
CA ASP A 199 9.71 1.26 3.28
C ASP A 199 9.77 2.16 2.02
N LEU A 200 9.68 1.58 0.82
CA LEU A 200 9.58 2.35 -0.43
C LEU A 200 8.31 3.21 -0.48
N LEU A 201 7.16 2.63 -0.13
CA LEU A 201 5.89 3.32 -0.15
C LEU A 201 5.85 4.47 0.86
N GLU A 202 6.38 4.26 2.06
CA GLU A 202 6.53 5.31 3.07
C GLU A 202 7.51 6.40 2.63
N PHE A 203 8.66 6.01 2.06
CA PHE A 203 9.66 6.94 1.54
C PHE A 203 9.05 7.88 0.48
N CYS A 204 8.32 7.32 -0.48
CA CYS A 204 7.66 8.08 -1.54
C CYS A 204 6.54 8.98 -0.99
N HIS A 205 5.70 8.44 -0.09
CA HIS A 205 4.59 9.20 0.50
C HIS A 205 5.08 10.40 1.31
N THR A 206 6.11 10.20 2.14
CA THR A 206 6.68 11.26 2.99
C THR A 206 7.33 12.37 2.16
N ARG A 207 7.95 12.02 1.04
CA ARG A 207 8.58 12.98 0.10
C ARG A 207 7.63 13.50 -0.98
N GLN A 208 6.34 13.15 -0.91
CA GLN A 208 5.31 13.56 -1.88
C GLN A 208 5.64 13.17 -3.33
N ILE A 209 6.36 12.06 -3.51
CA ILE A 209 6.64 11.50 -4.83
C ILE A 209 5.44 10.67 -5.26
N LYS A 210 4.96 10.90 -6.48
CA LYS A 210 3.87 10.09 -7.05
C LYS A 210 4.32 8.64 -7.14
N VAL A 211 3.56 7.75 -6.52
CA VAL A 211 3.85 6.32 -6.49
C VAL A 211 2.63 5.49 -6.86
N VAL A 212 2.86 4.37 -7.54
CA VAL A 212 1.86 3.32 -7.76
C VAL A 212 2.44 1.98 -7.35
N SER A 213 1.66 1.15 -6.65
CA SER A 213 2.10 -0.14 -6.13
C SER A 213 1.44 -1.32 -6.82
N SER A 214 2.20 -2.39 -6.99
CA SER A 214 1.65 -3.70 -7.35
C SER A 214 1.29 -4.51 -6.10
N GLY A 215 0.07 -5.02 -6.07
CA GLY A 215 -0.37 -6.08 -5.17
C GLY A 215 0.20 -7.45 -5.55
N GLY A 216 -0.32 -8.51 -4.93
CA GLY A 216 0.16 -9.87 -5.17
C GLY A 216 -0.45 -10.49 -6.42
N ALA A 217 0.37 -10.80 -7.43
CA ALA A 217 -0.10 -11.46 -8.67
C ALA A 217 -0.07 -13.01 -8.60
N ALA A 218 0.49 -13.59 -7.53
CA ALA A 218 0.63 -15.03 -7.35
C ALA A 218 -0.69 -15.72 -6.97
N CYS A 219 -0.80 -17.03 -7.27
CA CYS A 219 -1.98 -17.86 -6.98
C CYS A 219 -3.30 -17.34 -7.56
N LYS A 220 -3.23 -16.53 -8.62
CA LYS A 220 -4.39 -15.93 -9.31
C LYS A 220 -4.44 -16.41 -10.76
N SER A 221 -5.62 -16.35 -11.35
CA SER A 221 -5.83 -16.81 -12.73
C SER A 221 -6.92 -16.04 -13.48
N ASP A 222 -7.77 -15.28 -12.78
CA ASP A 222 -8.90 -14.57 -13.38
C ASP A 222 -8.52 -13.12 -13.73
N PRO A 223 -8.28 -12.79 -15.01
CA PRO A 223 -7.90 -11.45 -15.43
C PRO A 223 -9.01 -10.42 -15.22
N THR A 224 -10.28 -10.84 -15.22
CA THR A 224 -11.44 -9.94 -15.08
C THR A 224 -11.56 -9.36 -13.67
N ARG A 225 -10.74 -9.83 -12.74
CA ARG A 225 -10.72 -9.42 -11.33
C ARG A 225 -9.61 -8.44 -11.01
N ILE A 226 -8.80 -8.04 -11.99
CA ILE A 226 -7.76 -7.01 -11.81
C ILE A 226 -8.45 -5.65 -11.67
N ASN A 227 -8.14 -4.94 -10.60
CA ASN A 227 -8.71 -3.63 -10.29
C ASN A 227 -7.60 -2.67 -9.88
N ILE A 228 -7.89 -1.36 -10.00
CA ILE A 228 -7.00 -0.28 -9.58
C ILE A 228 -7.78 0.56 -8.58
N ALA A 229 -7.27 0.69 -7.37
CA ALA A 229 -7.87 1.54 -6.35
C ALA A 229 -6.79 2.05 -5.39
N ASP A 230 -7.15 2.98 -4.50
CA ASP A 230 -6.27 3.32 -3.38
C ASP A 230 -5.97 2.08 -2.51
N ILE A 231 -4.78 2.03 -1.90
CA ILE A 231 -4.36 0.94 -1.01
C ILE A 231 -5.39 0.65 0.09
N SER A 232 -6.11 1.67 0.57
CA SER A 232 -7.17 1.55 1.58
C SER A 232 -8.37 0.72 1.12
N LYS A 233 -8.64 0.68 -0.19
CA LYS A 233 -9.78 0.02 -0.84
C LYS A 233 -9.43 -1.33 -1.47
N THR A 234 -8.21 -1.82 -1.28
CA THR A 234 -7.79 -3.11 -1.82
C THR A 234 -8.50 -4.28 -1.13
N GLU A 235 -8.96 -5.26 -1.91
CA GLU A 235 -9.76 -6.40 -1.43
C GLU A 235 -9.16 -7.74 -1.89
N GLU A 236 -9.38 -8.80 -1.11
CA GLU A 236 -9.03 -10.21 -1.45
C GLU A 236 -7.54 -10.45 -1.81
N ASP A 237 -6.66 -9.50 -1.52
CA ASP A 237 -5.23 -9.59 -1.75
C ASP A 237 -4.47 -9.64 -0.40
N PRO A 238 -3.90 -10.80 -0.03
CA PRO A 238 -3.19 -10.94 1.26
C PRO A 238 -1.97 -10.03 1.39
N LEU A 239 -1.27 -9.75 0.28
CA LEU A 239 -0.10 -8.87 0.28
C LEU A 239 -0.57 -7.43 0.52
N ALA A 240 -1.53 -6.94 -0.27
CA ALA A 240 -2.08 -5.60 -0.12
C ALA A 240 -2.72 -5.38 1.26
N LYS A 241 -3.40 -6.39 1.79
CA LYS A 241 -3.98 -6.36 3.15
C LYS A 241 -2.90 -6.16 4.21
N ARG A 242 -1.81 -6.94 4.15
CA ARG A 242 -0.71 -6.82 5.13
C ARG A 242 -0.02 -5.46 5.03
N ILE A 243 0.24 -4.99 3.80
CA ILE A 243 0.81 -3.66 3.54
C ILE A 243 -0.08 -2.57 4.13
N ARG A 244 -1.38 -2.59 3.81
CA ARG A 244 -2.38 -1.63 4.31
C ARG A 244 -2.40 -1.56 5.84
N VAL A 245 -2.37 -2.71 6.52
CA VAL A 245 -2.38 -2.75 7.99
C VAL A 245 -1.12 -2.09 8.57
N VAL A 246 0.06 -2.36 7.99
CA VAL A 246 1.31 -1.78 8.48
C VAL A 246 1.40 -0.29 8.15
N LEU A 247 1.05 0.13 6.93
CA LEU A 247 1.01 1.55 6.54
C LEU A 247 0.07 2.36 7.44
N LYS A 248 -1.11 1.82 7.77
CA LYS A 248 -2.04 2.47 8.71
C LYS A 248 -1.41 2.68 10.09
N LYS A 249 -0.64 1.71 10.59
CA LYS A 249 0.11 1.85 11.86
C LYS A 249 1.21 2.91 11.77
N ARG A 250 1.80 3.10 10.58
CA ARG A 250 2.77 4.16 10.30
C ARG A 250 2.11 5.52 10.00
N GLY A 251 0.78 5.63 10.10
CA GLY A 251 0.04 6.87 9.86
C GLY A 251 -0.37 7.14 8.41
N ILE A 252 -0.08 6.22 7.49
CA ILE A 252 -0.42 6.33 6.07
C ILE A 252 -1.73 5.60 5.81
N ILE A 253 -2.82 6.34 5.64
CA ILE A 253 -4.18 5.79 5.53
C ILE A 253 -4.60 5.62 4.07
N SER A 254 -4.21 6.55 3.18
CA SER A 254 -4.58 6.61 1.77
C SER A 254 -3.57 7.43 0.96
N GLY A 255 -3.73 7.50 -0.36
CA GLY A 255 -2.89 8.26 -1.27
C GLY A 255 -1.91 7.40 -2.08
N ILE A 256 -2.10 6.08 -2.10
CA ILE A 256 -1.24 5.15 -2.83
C ILE A 256 -2.11 4.28 -3.74
N PRO A 257 -2.24 4.66 -5.02
CA PRO A 257 -2.86 3.81 -6.04
C PRO A 257 -2.17 2.44 -6.08
N THR A 258 -2.98 1.38 -6.03
CA THR A 258 -2.50 0.00 -5.99
C THR A 258 -3.29 -0.85 -6.98
N ILE A 259 -2.56 -1.61 -7.81
CA ILE A 259 -3.15 -2.60 -8.71
C ILE A 259 -3.24 -3.90 -7.94
N PHE A 260 -4.44 -4.46 -7.83
CA PHE A 260 -4.68 -5.70 -7.11
C PHE A 260 -5.66 -6.57 -7.88
N SER A 261 -5.90 -7.77 -7.39
CA SER A 261 -6.98 -8.60 -7.93
C SER A 261 -7.91 -9.04 -6.82
N ALA A 262 -9.20 -8.80 -7.04
CA ALA A 262 -10.31 -9.15 -6.15
C ALA A 262 -10.73 -10.63 -6.28
N GLU A 263 -9.86 -11.45 -6.87
CA GLU A 263 -10.03 -12.90 -6.99
C GLU A 263 -9.87 -13.54 -5.61
N LYS A 264 -10.92 -14.23 -5.15
CA LYS A 264 -10.88 -14.95 -3.87
C LYS A 264 -9.86 -16.09 -3.93
N PRO A 265 -9.02 -16.25 -2.89
CA PRO A 265 -8.26 -17.48 -2.71
C PRO A 265 -9.21 -18.68 -2.65
N ASP A 266 -9.02 -19.67 -3.53
CA ASP A 266 -9.82 -20.89 -3.59
C ASP A 266 -8.93 -22.09 -3.23
N PRO A 267 -9.31 -22.95 -2.25
CA PRO A 267 -8.55 -24.16 -1.91
C PRO A 267 -8.37 -25.15 -3.06
N ARG A 268 -9.14 -25.05 -4.14
CA ARG A 268 -8.99 -25.84 -5.37
C ARG A 268 -7.94 -25.27 -6.33
N LYS A 269 -7.55 -24.01 -6.14
CA LYS A 269 -6.52 -23.32 -6.94
C LYS A 269 -5.13 -23.60 -6.41
N ALA A 270 -4.14 -23.01 -7.07
CA ALA A 270 -2.73 -23.24 -6.83
C ALA A 270 -2.36 -22.98 -5.35
N LYS A 271 -1.92 -24.03 -4.67
CA LYS A 271 -1.46 -23.98 -3.27
C LYS A 271 0.04 -23.71 -3.22
N LEU A 272 0.52 -23.27 -2.06
CA LEU A 272 1.96 -23.26 -1.76
C LEU A 272 2.54 -24.64 -2.08
N LEU A 273 3.57 -24.67 -2.91
CA LEU A 273 4.27 -25.91 -3.22
C LEU A 273 4.96 -26.42 -1.95
N PRO A 274 4.93 -27.74 -1.69
CA PRO A 274 5.75 -28.32 -0.63
C PRO A 274 7.23 -28.06 -0.94
N LEU A 275 8.02 -27.82 0.09
CA LEU A 275 9.47 -27.69 -0.04
C LEU A 275 10.06 -29.02 -0.53
N SER A 276 11.10 -28.98 -1.37
CA SER A 276 11.77 -30.21 -1.78
C SER A 276 12.49 -30.83 -0.58
N GLU A 277 12.60 -32.15 -0.53
CA GLU A 277 13.29 -32.87 0.55
C GLU A 277 14.76 -32.41 0.72
N THR A 278 15.37 -31.94 -0.37
CA THR A 278 16.70 -31.33 -0.43
C THR A 278 16.80 -29.93 0.17
N GLU A 279 15.71 -29.17 0.25
CA GLU A 279 15.65 -27.86 0.91
C GLU A 279 15.34 -28.02 2.39
N ILE A 280 14.50 -28.99 2.74
CA ILE A 280 14.18 -29.36 4.13
C ILE A 280 15.44 -29.85 4.86
N SER A 281 16.35 -30.55 4.17
CA SER A 281 17.60 -31.06 4.76
C SER A 281 18.65 -29.98 5.01
N LYS A 282 18.52 -28.78 4.43
CA LYS A 282 19.48 -27.68 4.56
C LYS A 282 19.31 -26.81 5.81
N GLY A 283 18.28 -27.04 6.65
CA GLY A 283 18.11 -26.35 7.94
C GLY A 283 16.75 -25.66 8.12
N LYS A 284 16.63 -24.84 9.18
CA LYS A 284 15.39 -24.11 9.48
C LYS A 284 15.08 -23.09 8.40
N VAL A 285 13.79 -22.92 8.11
CA VAL A 285 13.25 -22.12 6.99
C VAL A 285 13.77 -20.68 6.98
N ASP A 286 14.06 -20.06 8.13
CA ASP A 286 14.57 -18.69 8.18
C ASP A 286 16.09 -18.57 7.86
N GLU A 287 16.82 -19.69 7.87
CA GLU A 287 18.27 -19.77 7.65
C GLU A 287 18.64 -20.23 6.22
N LEU A 288 17.65 -20.62 5.42
CA LEU A 288 17.84 -21.14 4.05
C LEU A 288 17.90 -20.06 2.98
N SER A 289 17.50 -18.84 3.32
CA SER A 289 17.58 -17.69 2.44
C SER A 289 18.92 -16.97 2.65
N ALA A 290 19.64 -16.67 1.55
CA ALA A 290 20.86 -15.88 1.61
C ALA A 290 20.64 -14.45 2.14
N LEU A 291 19.38 -14.00 2.20
CA LEU A 291 18.93 -12.72 2.74
C LEU A 291 17.86 -12.96 3.81
N GLN A 292 17.96 -12.31 4.98
CA GLN A 292 16.87 -12.33 5.95
C GLN A 292 15.56 -11.84 5.28
N ASP A 293 14.43 -12.46 5.64
CA ASP A 293 13.07 -12.12 5.19
C ASP A 293 12.63 -12.52 3.76
N PHE A 294 13.41 -13.30 3.01
CA PHE A 294 12.94 -13.87 1.74
C PHE A 294 12.09 -15.15 1.95
N ARG A 295 10.94 -15.25 1.26
CA ARG A 295 10.03 -16.40 1.42
C ARG A 295 10.63 -17.67 0.80
N VAL A 296 10.94 -18.65 1.64
CA VAL A 296 11.42 -19.98 1.21
C VAL A 296 10.36 -20.81 0.48
N ARG A 297 9.06 -20.52 0.68
CA ARG A 297 8.00 -21.18 -0.10
C ARG A 297 7.62 -20.36 -1.31
N ILE A 298 7.90 -20.92 -2.49
CA ILE A 298 7.55 -20.33 -3.79
C ILE A 298 6.04 -20.43 -3.98
N LEU A 299 5.37 -19.28 -4.09
CA LEU A 299 3.98 -19.25 -4.54
C LEU A 299 3.96 -19.57 -6.04
N PRO A 300 3.10 -20.51 -6.50
CA PRO A 300 2.94 -20.74 -7.93
C PRO A 300 2.38 -19.50 -8.63
N VAL A 301 2.97 -19.17 -9.78
CA VAL A 301 2.60 -17.99 -10.58
C VAL A 301 2.30 -18.43 -12.00
N LEU A 302 1.09 -18.11 -12.47
CA LEU A 302 0.77 -18.17 -13.89
C LEU A 302 1.29 -16.88 -14.55
N GLY A 303 2.27 -17.00 -15.45
CA GLY A 303 3.02 -15.85 -15.97
C GLY A 303 2.19 -14.75 -16.63
N THR A 304 1.00 -15.07 -17.13
CA THR A 304 0.06 -14.09 -17.68
C THR A 304 -0.41 -13.09 -16.62
N MET A 305 -0.60 -13.50 -15.36
CA MET A 305 -1.13 -12.63 -14.31
C MET A 305 -0.18 -11.48 -13.95
N PRO A 306 1.11 -11.71 -13.63
CA PRO A 306 2.07 -10.62 -13.44
C PRO A 306 2.18 -9.70 -14.67
N GLY A 307 2.16 -10.25 -15.88
CA GLY A 307 2.19 -9.45 -17.11
C GLY A 307 0.99 -8.52 -17.22
N MET A 308 -0.22 -9.03 -16.94
CA MET A 308 -1.43 -8.20 -16.94
C MET A 308 -1.43 -7.14 -15.83
N PHE A 309 -0.88 -7.43 -14.65
CA PHE A 309 -0.65 -6.42 -13.62
C PHE A 309 0.29 -5.32 -14.13
N GLY A 310 1.38 -5.69 -14.78
CA GLY A 310 2.33 -4.73 -15.35
C GLY A 310 1.73 -3.87 -16.45
N LEU A 311 0.93 -4.46 -17.35
CA LEU A 311 0.21 -3.73 -18.39
C LEU A 311 -0.86 -2.79 -17.81
N ALA A 312 -1.56 -3.21 -16.75
CA ALA A 312 -2.53 -2.38 -16.05
C ALA A 312 -1.85 -1.16 -15.38
N ILE A 313 -0.70 -1.38 -14.71
CA ILE A 313 0.11 -0.31 -14.13
C ILE A 313 0.58 0.66 -15.22
N ALA A 314 1.14 0.16 -16.32
CA ALA A 314 1.62 1.00 -17.41
C ALA A 314 0.49 1.85 -18.00
N THR A 315 -0.68 1.26 -18.24
CA THR A 315 -1.87 1.97 -18.73
C THR A 315 -2.33 3.05 -17.76
N PHE A 316 -2.38 2.73 -16.46
CA PHE A 316 -2.75 3.69 -15.42
C PHE A 316 -1.78 4.86 -15.36
N VAL A 317 -0.47 4.61 -15.41
CA VAL A 317 0.55 5.67 -15.39
C VAL A 317 0.44 6.54 -16.64
N LEU A 318 0.37 5.95 -17.83
CA LEU A 318 0.29 6.69 -19.10
C LEU A 318 -0.96 7.58 -19.17
N THR A 319 -2.13 7.06 -18.79
CA THR A 319 -3.37 7.84 -18.77
C THR A 319 -3.34 8.94 -17.71
N THR A 320 -2.82 8.65 -16.51
CA THR A 320 -2.67 9.63 -15.43
C THR A 320 -1.74 10.79 -15.82
N VAL A 321 -0.57 10.49 -16.40
CA VAL A 321 0.40 11.55 -16.77
C VAL A 321 -0.03 12.33 -18.00
N ALA A 322 -0.69 11.69 -18.96
CA ALA A 322 -1.27 12.38 -20.11
C ALA A 322 -2.44 13.29 -19.72
N GLY A 323 -3.08 13.04 -18.58
CA GLY A 323 -4.34 13.70 -18.18
C GLY A 323 -5.55 13.12 -18.92
N TYR A 324 -5.45 11.87 -19.37
CA TYR A 324 -6.55 11.18 -20.03
C TYR A 324 -7.59 10.72 -18.99
N PRO A 325 -8.88 11.04 -19.17
CA PRO A 325 -9.90 10.70 -18.19
C PRO A 325 -10.05 9.19 -18.07
N THR A 326 -9.88 8.66 -16.86
CA THR A 326 -10.13 7.25 -16.54
C THR A 326 -10.93 7.14 -15.25
N GLU A 327 -11.90 6.23 -15.24
CA GLU A 327 -12.74 5.93 -14.09
C GLU A 327 -12.55 4.45 -13.72
N PRO A 328 -11.50 4.11 -12.95
CA PRO A 328 -11.26 2.73 -12.58
C PRO A 328 -12.38 2.22 -11.68
N VAL A 329 -12.80 0.97 -11.90
CA VAL A 329 -13.76 0.30 -11.01
C VAL A 329 -13.02 -0.11 -9.74
N GLU A 330 -13.36 0.53 -8.62
CA GLU A 330 -12.78 0.21 -7.32
C GLU A 330 -13.51 -1.01 -6.70
N GLY A 331 -12.80 -2.13 -6.53
CA GLY A 331 -13.27 -3.31 -5.79
C GLY A 331 -14.38 -4.12 -6.47
N LYS A 332 -14.99 -5.06 -5.74
CA LYS A 332 -16.26 -5.65 -6.19
C LYS A 332 -17.29 -4.54 -6.11
N ASN A 333 -17.69 -3.99 -7.26
CA ASN A 333 -18.72 -2.98 -7.42
C ASN A 333 -20.11 -3.50 -6.97
N ARG A 334 -20.21 -3.83 -5.69
CA ARG A 334 -21.37 -4.30 -4.92
C ARG A 334 -21.99 -3.13 -4.17
N TYR A 335 -21.73 -1.90 -4.61
CA TYR A 335 -22.32 -0.70 -4.04
C TYR A 335 -23.82 -0.88 -3.83
N LYS A 336 -24.52 -1.39 -4.85
CA LYS A 336 -25.95 -1.69 -4.77
C LYS A 336 -26.29 -2.75 -3.71
N VAL A 337 -25.47 -3.79 -3.56
CA VAL A 337 -25.68 -4.82 -2.53
C VAL A 337 -25.45 -4.24 -1.12
N TYR A 338 -24.40 -3.44 -0.93
CA TYR A 338 -24.13 -2.81 0.37
C TYR A 338 -25.17 -1.73 0.71
N ASP A 339 -25.63 -0.99 -0.28
CA ASP A 339 -26.74 -0.04 -0.15
C ASP A 339 -28.03 -0.79 0.20
N ASP A 340 -28.37 -1.88 -0.51
CA ASP A 340 -29.53 -2.73 -0.19
C ASP A 340 -29.46 -3.27 1.25
N VAL A 341 -28.26 -3.69 1.71
CA VAL A 341 -28.02 -4.16 3.08
C VAL A 341 -28.24 -3.03 4.10
N LEU A 342 -27.75 -1.81 3.82
CA LEU A 342 -27.92 -0.63 4.66
C LEU A 342 -29.39 -0.18 4.72
N GLN A 343 -30.08 -0.17 3.58
CA GLN A 343 -31.51 0.11 3.47
C GLN A 343 -32.34 -0.90 4.25
N SER A 344 -31.93 -2.17 4.30
CA SER A 344 -32.59 -3.18 5.14
C SER A 344 -32.53 -2.83 6.62
N LEU A 345 -31.40 -2.30 7.10
CA LEU A 345 -31.24 -1.83 8.47
C LEU A 345 -32.11 -0.59 8.75
N ALA A 346 -32.10 0.40 7.86
CA ALA A 346 -32.96 1.57 7.98
C ALA A 346 -34.46 1.19 7.99
N GLY A 347 -34.85 0.25 7.13
CA GLY A 347 -36.20 -0.31 7.09
C GLY A 347 -36.58 -1.07 8.36
N GLN A 348 -35.63 -1.79 8.97
CA GLN A 348 -35.83 -2.41 10.29
C GLN A 348 -36.10 -1.37 11.37
N GLN A 349 -35.35 -0.26 11.40
CA GLN A 349 -35.55 0.81 12.39
C GLN A 349 -36.94 1.42 12.31
N SER A 350 -37.43 1.65 11.09
CA SER A 350 -38.80 2.11 10.87
C SER A 350 -39.84 1.10 11.38
N ARG A 351 -39.63 -0.21 11.17
CA ARG A 351 -40.55 -1.26 11.65
C ARG A 351 -40.59 -1.39 13.16
N ILE A 352 -39.48 -1.15 13.86
CA ILE A 352 -39.42 -1.20 15.33
C ILE A 352 -39.82 0.12 16.01
N GLY A 353 -40.32 1.10 15.24
CA GLY A 353 -40.89 2.34 15.76
C GLY A 353 -39.92 3.51 15.91
N GLN A 354 -38.69 3.42 15.39
CA GLN A 354 -37.80 4.57 15.30
C GLN A 354 -38.13 5.38 14.04
N LEU A 355 -38.59 6.62 14.24
CA LEU A 355 -39.04 7.53 13.17
C LEU A 355 -37.88 8.17 12.39
N ASP A 356 -36.66 8.18 12.94
CA ASP A 356 -35.48 8.67 12.24
C ASP A 356 -34.85 7.54 11.41
N GLN A 357 -34.74 7.75 10.10
CA GLN A 357 -34.11 6.80 9.16
C GLN A 357 -32.58 6.94 9.12
N ARG A 358 -32.00 7.91 9.83
CA ARG A 358 -30.55 8.12 9.86
C ARG A 358 -29.87 7.04 10.67
N THR A 359 -29.30 6.05 9.98
CA THR A 359 -28.37 5.10 10.58
C THR A 359 -27.03 5.77 10.84
N GLN A 360 -26.45 5.62 12.04
CA GLN A 360 -25.10 6.14 12.38
C GLN A 360 -23.95 5.40 11.66
N ILE A 361 -24.26 4.54 10.70
CA ILE A 361 -23.31 3.70 9.95
C ILE A 361 -23.17 4.27 8.55
N ALA A 362 -21.95 4.57 8.11
CA ALA A 362 -21.70 5.01 6.74
C ALA A 362 -21.70 3.82 5.78
N LEU A 363 -22.02 4.06 4.51
CA LEU A 363 -22.05 3.01 3.48
C LEU A 363 -20.69 2.30 3.32
N ASN A 364 -19.57 3.04 3.46
CA ASN A 364 -18.23 2.46 3.43
C ASN A 364 -17.97 1.49 4.60
N ASP A 365 -18.60 1.72 5.75
CA ASP A 365 -18.49 0.83 6.91
C ASP A 365 -19.24 -0.48 6.71
N VAL A 366 -20.31 -0.47 5.90
CA VAL A 366 -21.09 -1.69 5.59
C VAL A 366 -20.24 -2.72 4.85
N ASN A 367 -19.40 -2.29 3.89
CA ASN A 367 -18.44 -3.17 3.24
C ASN A 367 -17.53 -3.83 4.29
N TYR A 368 -16.91 -3.03 5.15
CA TYR A 368 -16.06 -3.54 6.23
C TYR A 368 -16.78 -4.53 7.15
N ILE A 369 -18.02 -4.23 7.57
CA ILE A 369 -18.79 -5.12 8.44
C ILE A 369 -19.07 -6.45 7.73
N VAL A 370 -19.59 -6.41 6.50
CA VAL A 370 -20.00 -7.60 5.75
C VAL A 370 -18.79 -8.45 5.38
N GLU A 371 -17.78 -7.88 4.73
CA GLU A 371 -16.69 -8.64 4.14
C GLU A 371 -15.54 -8.88 5.13
N GLU A 372 -15.19 -7.92 5.98
CA GLU A 372 -14.02 -8.08 6.87
C GLU A 372 -14.39 -8.65 8.24
N VAL A 373 -15.52 -8.26 8.83
CA VAL A 373 -15.93 -8.79 10.14
C VAL A 373 -16.62 -10.13 10.01
N PHE A 374 -17.64 -10.21 9.17
CA PHE A 374 -18.45 -11.43 9.02
C PHE A 374 -18.06 -12.29 7.80
N ARG A 375 -16.96 -11.94 7.10
CA ARG A 375 -16.40 -12.73 5.99
C ARG A 375 -17.41 -13.05 4.87
N GLY A 376 -18.37 -12.15 4.66
CA GLY A 376 -19.43 -12.24 3.67
C GLY A 376 -20.47 -13.33 3.96
N LYS A 377 -20.67 -13.69 5.24
CA LYS A 377 -21.61 -14.74 5.66
C LYS A 377 -22.37 -14.37 6.93
N SER A 378 -23.55 -14.94 7.14
CA SER A 378 -24.26 -14.87 8.42
C SER A 378 -23.52 -15.72 9.47
N PRO A 379 -23.27 -15.22 10.70
CA PRO A 379 -22.69 -16.01 11.78
C PRO A 379 -23.67 -17.07 12.33
N ILE A 380 -24.97 -16.98 12.00
CA ILE A 380 -25.99 -17.93 12.46
C ILE A 380 -26.07 -19.14 11.53
N SER A 381 -26.34 -18.92 10.24
CA SER A 381 -26.49 -20.01 9.25
C SER A 381 -25.27 -20.27 8.38
N ASN A 382 -24.23 -19.42 8.43
CA ASN A 382 -23.07 -19.47 7.55
C ASN A 382 -23.42 -19.30 6.06
N PHE A 383 -24.62 -18.81 5.73
CA PHE A 383 -25.05 -18.50 4.37
C PHE A 383 -24.55 -17.13 3.90
N SER A 384 -24.34 -16.99 2.60
CA SER A 384 -23.83 -15.77 1.94
C SER A 384 -24.84 -15.09 1.00
N THR A 385 -26.06 -15.64 0.92
CA THR A 385 -27.13 -15.15 0.05
C THR A 385 -28.12 -14.32 0.84
N ARG A 386 -28.67 -13.26 0.21
CA ARG A 386 -29.68 -12.36 0.82
C ARG A 386 -29.29 -11.82 2.20
N LEU A 387 -28.04 -11.37 2.32
CA LEU A 387 -27.54 -10.77 3.54
C LEU A 387 -28.21 -9.41 3.80
N THR A 388 -28.34 -9.07 5.07
CA THR A 388 -28.95 -7.87 5.63
C THR A 388 -28.21 -7.48 6.91
N LEU A 389 -28.31 -6.22 7.32
CA LEU A 389 -27.78 -5.73 8.60
C LEU A 389 -28.94 -5.60 9.60
N SER A 390 -28.77 -6.16 10.79
CA SER A 390 -29.73 -6.08 11.89
C SER A 390 -29.06 -5.53 13.15
N ARG A 391 -29.82 -4.76 13.94
CA ARG A 391 -29.44 -4.41 15.32
C ARG A 391 -29.38 -5.69 16.14
N TRP A 392 -28.31 -5.86 16.94
CA TRP A 392 -28.10 -7.07 17.72
C TRP A 392 -28.88 -7.03 19.04
N ARG A 393 -28.53 -6.11 19.94
CA ARG A 393 -29.18 -5.87 21.24
C ARG A 393 -30.21 -4.74 21.15
N LYS A 394 -31.38 -4.99 21.75
CA LYS A 394 -32.50 -4.02 21.81
C LYS A 394 -32.18 -2.80 22.68
N ASP A 395 -31.42 -3.00 23.75
CA ASP A 395 -31.20 -1.95 24.76
C ASP A 395 -30.07 -0.98 24.41
N GLU A 396 -29.25 -1.31 23.41
CA GLU A 396 -28.09 -0.52 22.99
C GLU A 396 -28.34 0.21 21.68
N GLU A 397 -27.87 1.45 21.51
CA GLU A 397 -28.05 2.20 20.25
C GLU A 397 -27.41 1.50 19.03
N ILE A 398 -27.84 1.90 17.84
CA ILE A 398 -27.21 1.43 16.60
C ILE A 398 -25.81 2.01 16.51
N SER A 399 -24.83 1.15 16.53
CA SER A 399 -23.44 1.50 16.33
C SER A 399 -22.72 0.36 15.61
N LEU A 400 -21.48 0.58 15.19
CA LEU A 400 -20.61 -0.49 14.69
C LEU A 400 -20.45 -1.63 15.70
N GLN A 401 -20.73 -1.41 16.99
CA GLN A 401 -20.59 -2.40 18.05
C GLN A 401 -21.89 -3.17 18.34
N ASN A 402 -23.03 -2.76 17.76
CA ASN A 402 -24.33 -3.36 18.03
C ASN A 402 -25.08 -3.73 16.74
N VAL A 403 -24.34 -4.17 15.72
CA VAL A 403 -24.92 -4.64 14.45
C VAL A 403 -24.30 -5.95 13.98
N VAL A 404 -25.17 -6.83 13.49
CA VAL A 404 -24.85 -8.16 13.01
C VAL A 404 -25.33 -8.35 11.57
N VAL A 405 -24.58 -9.12 10.78
CA VAL A 405 -24.99 -9.52 9.42
C VAL A 405 -25.83 -10.79 9.53
N MET A 406 -27.02 -10.79 8.94
CA MET A 406 -27.97 -11.91 8.97
C MET A 406 -28.55 -12.11 7.57
N THR A 407 -29.09 -13.28 7.30
CA THR A 407 -29.98 -13.46 6.14
C THR A 407 -31.30 -12.72 6.36
N LYS A 408 -32.02 -12.39 5.29
CA LYS A 408 -33.30 -11.70 5.36
C LYS A 408 -34.35 -12.46 6.19
N GLU A 409 -34.32 -13.79 6.12
CA GLU A 409 -35.18 -14.67 6.89
C GLU A 409 -34.81 -14.64 8.39
N GLU A 410 -33.52 -14.72 8.73
CA GLU A 410 -33.02 -14.58 10.11
C GLU A 410 -33.32 -13.21 10.71
N GLN A 411 -33.19 -12.14 9.92
CA GLN A 411 -33.49 -10.77 10.37
C GLN A 411 -34.96 -10.65 10.82
N ARG A 412 -35.90 -11.29 10.10
CA ARG A 412 -37.32 -11.27 10.46
C ARG A 412 -37.59 -12.02 11.77
N GLU A 413 -36.92 -13.16 11.96
CA GLU A 413 -37.04 -13.94 13.20
C GLU A 413 -36.48 -13.17 14.39
N HIS A 414 -35.29 -12.54 14.23
CA HIS A 414 -34.65 -11.69 15.24
C HIS A 414 -35.49 -10.46 15.58
N GLU A 415 -36.05 -9.80 14.57
CA GLU A 415 -36.99 -8.68 14.76
C GLU A 415 -38.18 -9.10 15.61
N LYS A 416 -38.78 -10.25 15.30
CA LYS A 416 -39.98 -10.74 15.98
C LYS A 416 -39.71 -11.17 17.42
N ARG A 417 -38.65 -11.94 17.66
CA ARG A 417 -38.34 -12.54 18.96
C ARG A 417 -37.60 -11.58 19.89
N VAL A 418 -36.53 -10.95 19.41
CA VAL A 418 -35.64 -10.14 20.25
C VAL A 418 -36.05 -8.68 20.26
N LEU A 419 -36.13 -8.03 19.09
CA LEU A 419 -36.32 -6.58 19.04
C LEU A 419 -37.76 -6.16 19.45
N ILE A 420 -38.77 -6.81 18.87
CA ILE A 420 -40.18 -6.57 19.19
C ILE A 420 -40.60 -7.42 20.40
N GLY A 421 -40.35 -8.73 20.34
CA GLY A 421 -40.77 -9.70 21.36
C GLY A 421 -40.09 -9.53 22.72
N GLY A 422 -38.87 -8.97 22.75
CA GLY A 422 -38.13 -8.74 23.99
C GLY A 422 -37.54 -10.01 24.63
N GLU A 423 -37.41 -11.11 23.87
CA GLU A 423 -36.66 -12.29 24.32
C GLU A 423 -35.17 -11.95 24.47
N ASN A 424 -34.52 -12.53 25.49
CA ASN A 424 -33.07 -12.37 25.65
C ASN A 424 -32.34 -13.13 24.53
N ILE A 425 -31.21 -12.59 24.08
CA ILE A 425 -30.44 -13.16 22.96
C ILE A 425 -29.92 -14.56 23.30
N GLU A 426 -29.57 -14.77 24.56
CA GLU A 426 -29.04 -16.01 25.12
C GLU A 426 -30.08 -17.15 25.12
N ASP A 427 -31.38 -16.80 25.03
CA ASP A 427 -32.50 -17.75 24.93
C ASP A 427 -32.87 -18.05 23.46
N VAL A 428 -32.46 -17.20 22.52
CA VAL A 428 -32.81 -17.28 21.09
C VAL A 428 -31.70 -17.96 20.28
N TYR A 429 -30.43 -17.72 20.61
CA TYR A 429 -29.27 -18.24 19.89
C TYR A 429 -28.39 -19.13 20.76
N SER A 430 -27.67 -20.07 20.14
CA SER A 430 -26.71 -20.92 20.86
C SER A 430 -25.55 -20.09 21.42
N LYS A 431 -24.96 -20.56 22.53
CA LYS A 431 -23.81 -19.89 23.16
C LYS A 431 -22.65 -19.66 22.21
N GLU A 432 -22.35 -20.63 21.34
CA GLU A 432 -21.31 -20.53 20.32
C GLU A 432 -21.54 -19.33 19.37
N VAL A 433 -22.77 -19.14 18.90
CA VAL A 433 -23.13 -18.03 18.01
C VAL A 433 -23.04 -16.69 18.72
N VAL A 434 -23.49 -16.61 19.97
CA VAL A 434 -23.40 -15.39 20.77
C VAL A 434 -21.94 -15.02 21.02
N GLU A 435 -21.10 -15.98 21.43
CA GLU A 435 -19.67 -15.75 21.65
C GLU A 435 -18.95 -15.33 20.37
N ASP A 436 -19.22 -15.96 19.22
CA ASP A 436 -18.62 -15.59 17.93
C ASP A 436 -19.00 -14.16 17.51
N ILE A 437 -20.26 -13.79 17.68
CA ILE A 437 -20.75 -12.43 17.39
C ILE A 437 -20.11 -11.43 18.34
N GLU A 438 -20.13 -11.69 19.65
CA GLU A 438 -19.56 -10.78 20.65
C GLU A 438 -18.05 -10.61 20.51
N GLN A 439 -17.30 -11.69 20.28
CA GLN A 439 -15.87 -11.60 19.96
C GLN A 439 -15.63 -10.77 18.70
N GLY A 440 -16.47 -10.95 17.67
CA GLY A 440 -16.45 -10.15 16.46
C GLY A 440 -16.71 -8.66 16.71
N LEU A 441 -17.63 -8.33 17.62
CA LEU A 441 -17.97 -6.97 18.03
C LEU A 441 -16.87 -6.34 18.91
N VAL A 442 -16.31 -7.09 19.87
CA VAL A 442 -15.19 -6.65 20.73
C VAL A 442 -13.92 -6.38 19.92
N LYS A 443 -13.65 -7.17 18.88
CA LYS A 443 -12.55 -6.91 17.94
C LYS A 443 -12.72 -5.56 17.22
N ARG A 444 -13.95 -5.06 17.05
CA ARG A 444 -14.23 -3.70 16.53
C ARG A 444 -13.90 -2.61 17.54
N ILE A 445 -14.09 -2.86 18.83
CA ILE A 445 -13.68 -1.93 19.90
C ILE A 445 -12.16 -1.76 19.86
N VAL A 446 -11.40 -2.84 19.80
CA VAL A 446 -9.91 -2.77 19.78
C VAL A 446 -9.37 -2.11 18.50
N ASN A 447 -10.06 -2.28 17.36
CA ASN A 447 -9.64 -1.67 16.09
C ASN A 447 -10.13 -0.22 15.90
N SER A 448 -11.21 0.20 16.55
CA SER A 448 -11.71 1.60 16.52
C SER A 448 -11.10 2.46 17.63
N PHE A 449 -10.65 1.84 18.73
CA PHE A 449 -9.96 2.54 19.81
C PHE A 449 -8.50 2.76 19.43
N SER A 450 -8.20 3.95 18.88
CA SER A 450 -6.83 4.38 18.68
C SER A 450 -6.19 4.67 20.04
N TRP A 451 -5.44 3.68 20.55
CA TRP A 451 -4.57 3.88 21.73
C TRP A 451 -3.64 5.08 21.54
N THR A 452 -3.32 5.43 20.29
CA THR A 452 -2.56 6.62 19.92
C THR A 452 -3.35 7.90 20.19
N GLU A 453 -4.62 8.00 19.80
CA GLU A 453 -5.45 9.18 20.09
C GLU A 453 -5.72 9.31 21.60
N PHE A 454 -5.96 8.20 22.30
CA PHE A 454 -6.11 8.21 23.75
C PHE A 454 -4.80 8.62 24.44
N ALA A 455 -3.64 8.11 24.00
CA ALA A 455 -2.33 8.47 24.55
C ALA A 455 -1.95 9.91 24.23
N ILE A 456 -2.30 10.43 23.05
CA ILE A 456 -2.14 11.84 22.69
C ILE A 456 -3.05 12.71 23.54
N ALA A 457 -4.34 12.37 23.69
CA ALA A 457 -5.27 13.11 24.53
C ALA A 457 -4.83 13.11 26.00
N TYR A 458 -4.40 11.96 26.52
CA TYR A 458 -3.85 11.81 27.86
C TYR A 458 -2.53 12.58 28.03
N GLY A 459 -1.65 12.54 27.02
CA GLY A 459 -0.40 13.27 26.97
C GLY A 459 -0.60 14.78 26.93
N ILE A 460 -1.54 15.29 26.13
CA ILE A 460 -1.94 16.70 26.08
C ILE A 460 -2.52 17.12 27.42
N HIS A 461 -3.43 16.33 28.00
CA HIS A 461 -4.03 16.64 29.31
C HIS A 461 -2.97 16.69 30.42
N LYS A 462 -2.02 15.73 30.44
CA LYS A 462 -0.93 15.66 31.43
C LYS A 462 0.14 16.72 31.20
N SER A 463 0.44 17.13 29.96
CA SER A 463 1.41 18.19 29.68
C SER A 463 0.86 19.58 30.00
N LEU A 464 -0.45 19.80 29.81
CA LEU A 464 -1.12 21.03 30.23
C LEU A 464 -1.13 21.24 31.76
N ILE A 465 -0.88 20.22 32.57
CA ILE A 465 -0.69 20.38 34.03
C ILE A 465 0.51 21.29 34.33
N PHE A 466 1.60 21.21 33.56
CA PHE A 466 2.80 22.03 33.77
C PHE A 466 2.61 23.49 33.37
N ILE A 467 1.58 23.81 32.58
CA ILE A 467 1.20 25.19 32.25
C ILE A 467 0.13 25.68 33.23
N ARG A 468 -0.87 24.82 33.51
CA ARG A 468 -2.00 25.14 34.38
C ARG A 468 -1.57 25.38 35.82
N LEU A 469 -0.73 24.53 36.42
CA LEU A 469 -0.26 24.71 37.81
C LEU A 469 0.45 26.05 38.05
N PRO A 470 1.48 26.44 37.28
CA PRO A 470 2.17 27.71 37.51
C PRO A 470 1.32 28.92 37.13
N ILE A 471 0.48 28.86 36.09
CA ILE A 471 -0.45 29.96 35.78
C ILE A 471 -1.47 30.13 36.91
N THR A 472 -2.06 29.05 37.40
CA THR A 472 -2.99 29.11 38.52
C THR A 472 -2.27 29.63 39.76
N ALA A 473 -1.06 29.13 40.08
CA ALA A 473 -0.26 29.60 41.20
C ALA A 473 0.20 31.07 41.08
N ALA A 474 0.44 31.57 39.87
CA ALA A 474 0.84 32.96 39.62
C ALA A 474 -0.37 33.93 39.67
N ILE A 475 -1.52 33.50 39.19
CA ILE A 475 -2.75 34.31 39.16
C ILE A 475 -3.43 34.32 40.54
N THR A 476 -3.35 33.22 41.30
CA THR A 476 -4.05 33.07 42.59
C THR A 476 -3.72 34.21 43.57
N PRO A 477 -2.46 34.64 43.79
CA PRO A 477 -2.17 35.76 44.69
C PRO A 477 -2.72 37.12 44.23
N ALA A 478 -2.84 37.34 42.91
CA ALA A 478 -3.42 38.57 42.36
C ALA A 478 -4.94 38.56 42.51
N VAL A 479 -5.58 37.42 42.22
CA VAL A 479 -7.03 37.23 42.39
C VAL A 479 -7.41 37.28 43.87
N VAL A 480 -6.64 36.64 44.76
CA VAL A 480 -6.83 36.73 46.22
C VAL A 480 -6.74 38.17 46.68
N ARG A 481 -5.71 38.94 46.25
CA ARG A 481 -5.62 40.38 46.59
C ARG A 481 -6.80 41.20 46.06
N LEU A 482 -7.27 40.93 44.85
CA LEU A 482 -8.43 41.61 44.26
C LEU A 482 -9.71 41.32 45.06
N LEU A 483 -9.94 40.06 45.41
CA LEU A 483 -11.08 39.60 46.20
C LEU A 483 -11.02 40.15 47.63
N THR A 484 -9.84 40.19 48.27
CA THR A 484 -9.67 40.83 49.58
C THR A 484 -9.97 42.33 49.53
N ARG A 485 -9.57 43.00 48.44
CA ARG A 485 -9.88 44.43 48.21
C ARG A 485 -11.37 44.68 47.94
N TRP A 486 -12.10 43.68 47.44
CA TRP A 486 -13.56 43.68 47.31
C TRP A 486 -14.29 43.22 48.59
N GLY A 487 -13.56 43.05 49.70
CA GLY A 487 -14.13 42.72 51.00
C GLY A 487 -14.28 41.22 51.30
N PHE A 488 -13.79 40.33 50.44
CA PHE A 488 -13.80 38.89 50.70
C PHE A 488 -12.67 38.51 51.66
N ASN A 489 -13.00 37.99 52.84
CA ASN A 489 -12.03 37.57 53.85
C ASN A 489 -11.42 36.20 53.49
N ILE A 490 -10.37 36.20 52.69
CA ILE A 490 -9.66 35.00 52.22
C ILE A 490 -8.30 34.96 52.90
N GLY A 491 -8.08 33.99 53.80
CA GLY A 491 -6.77 33.76 54.43
C GLY A 491 -6.69 33.89 55.96
N LYS A 492 -7.81 34.04 56.68
CA LYS A 492 -7.82 33.97 58.16
C LYS A 492 -8.90 33.01 58.68
N ALA A 493 -8.59 31.71 58.60
CA ALA A 493 -9.07 30.73 59.57
C ALA A 493 -7.82 30.02 60.09
N GLY A 494 -7.51 30.25 61.37
CA GLY A 494 -6.26 29.88 62.00
C GLY A 494 -6.04 28.37 62.08
N ALA A 495 -4.80 27.96 61.82
CA ALA A 495 -4.26 26.70 62.32
C ALA A 495 -3.99 26.87 63.82
N ALA A 496 -4.93 26.42 64.63
CA ALA A 496 -4.71 26.11 66.04
C ALA A 496 -5.65 24.97 66.44
N ALA A 497 -5.17 23.74 66.37
CA ALA A 497 -5.54 22.66 67.28
C ALA A 497 -4.66 21.43 67.02
N THR A 498 -3.79 21.22 67.99
CA THR A 498 -3.08 20.00 68.38
C THR A 498 -3.90 18.71 68.28
N ALA A 499 -3.17 17.61 68.10
CA ALA A 499 -3.62 16.23 68.21
C ALA A 499 -4.55 15.97 69.41
N GLY A 500 -5.60 15.19 69.17
CA GLY A 500 -6.52 14.75 70.23
C GLY A 500 -7.64 13.88 69.68
N THR A 501 -7.68 12.66 70.17
CA THR A 501 -8.65 11.57 70.00
C THR A 501 -10.15 11.93 70.14
N THR A 502 -10.96 11.08 69.48
CA THR A 502 -12.33 10.62 69.84
C THR A 502 -13.56 11.56 69.74
N SER A 503 -14.52 11.11 68.90
CA SER A 503 -15.98 11.06 69.07
C SER A 503 -16.82 12.31 69.42
N GLY A 504 -17.87 12.55 68.62
CA GLY A 504 -19.17 13.02 69.15
C GLY A 504 -19.74 14.35 68.62
N ALA A 505 -20.60 14.24 67.62
CA ALA A 505 -21.92 14.90 67.47
C ALA A 505 -22.11 16.45 67.48
N THR A 506 -22.90 16.85 66.47
CA THR A 506 -23.93 17.93 66.42
C THR A 506 -23.53 19.41 66.30
N GLY A 507 -23.89 19.99 65.13
CA GLY A 507 -24.81 21.14 65.13
C GLY A 507 -24.36 22.43 64.41
N LEU A 508 -25.07 22.73 63.32
CA LEU A 508 -25.41 24.07 62.77
C LEU A 508 -24.40 24.78 61.86
N ASN A 509 -24.59 24.50 60.57
CA ASN A 509 -24.27 25.35 59.42
C ASN A 509 -25.35 26.46 59.29
N PRO A 510 -24.99 27.71 58.95
CA PRO A 510 -25.63 28.25 57.75
C PRO A 510 -24.74 29.16 56.87
N LYS A 511 -24.96 29.00 55.56
CA LYS A 511 -24.76 29.94 54.43
C LYS A 511 -23.37 30.01 53.78
N PHE A 512 -23.11 29.01 52.94
CA PHE A 512 -22.44 29.21 51.65
C PHE A 512 -23.36 28.65 50.55
N GLY A 513 -23.99 29.51 49.76
CA GLY A 513 -24.91 29.12 48.68
C GLY A 513 -26.15 30.01 48.57
N THR A 514 -26.07 31.08 47.77
CA THR A 514 -27.23 31.65 47.04
C THR A 514 -26.75 32.17 45.68
N ARG A 515 -27.59 31.99 44.67
CA ARG A 515 -27.33 32.13 43.22
C ARG A 515 -27.74 33.54 42.74
N PRO A 516 -26.97 34.25 41.90
CA PRO A 516 -27.49 35.44 41.22
C PRO A 516 -28.30 35.05 39.98
N THR A 517 -29.37 35.80 39.78
CA THR A 517 -30.49 35.58 38.88
C THR A 517 -30.20 35.91 37.41
N SER A 518 -30.90 35.18 36.54
CA SER A 518 -31.33 35.49 35.16
C SER A 518 -30.35 36.17 34.19
N GLY A 519 -30.01 35.41 33.13
CA GLY A 519 -29.85 35.96 31.80
C GLY A 519 -28.42 36.22 31.34
N LYS A 520 -27.66 35.15 31.05
CA LYS A 520 -26.89 34.97 29.81
C LYS A 520 -26.15 33.63 29.84
N LYS A 521 -26.18 32.96 28.68
CA LYS A 521 -25.73 31.58 28.43
C LYS A 521 -24.26 31.39 28.81
N TRP A 522 -23.98 30.40 29.66
CA TRP A 522 -22.64 29.87 29.88
C TRP A 522 -22.36 28.79 28.82
N TRP A 523 -21.36 29.02 27.98
CA TRP A 523 -20.65 27.96 27.27
C TRP A 523 -19.48 27.53 28.17
N TRP A 524 -19.46 26.27 28.58
CA TRP A 524 -18.29 25.64 29.19
C TRP A 524 -17.47 24.95 28.09
N PHE A 525 -16.19 25.30 28.00
CA PHE A 525 -15.12 24.36 27.67
C PHE A 525 -13.85 24.82 28.39
N PHE A 526 -13.51 24.09 29.45
CA PHE A 526 -12.17 23.72 29.87
C PHE A 526 -12.25 22.45 30.71
#